data_AF-A0A246RUJ4-F1
#
_entry.id   AF-A0A246RUJ4-F1
#
_cell.length_a   1.000
_cell.length_b   1.000
_cell.length_c   1.000
_cell.angle_alpha   90.00
_cell.angle_beta   90.00
_cell.angle_gamma   90.00
#
_symmetry.space_group_name_H-M   'P 1'
#
loop_
_entity.id
_entity.type
_entity.pdbx_description
1 polymer ?
#
loop_
_entity_poly.entity_id
_entity_poly.type
_entity_poly.pdbx_seq_one_letter_code
_entity_poly.pdbx_strand_id
1 'polypeptide(L)'
;MDMKSSIRPRTGRLVTVLTAAVTLAVPVAVAATSASAAATSTVAQALASQDGRTATVTGYVIGQPTATSTVLTSGYTADTAIALADTATETGTSRMLYVQITADYRSTFGLLTNPSLRGRQVTATGTLTAYFSHGGLKSPTAMSLGGGSSTPTPTATASPTPGPTGSTGPYDSTYYANAMGKTGGALRTSLHTIIKTQTKLSYDQVWEALKDTDQDPANANNVILLYSGRSQSKSSNGGGANDWNREHVWAKSHGDFGTATGPGTDVHHLRPEDVTVNSTRGNKDFDTGGSAVAEAPGSYSDADSFEPRNAVKGDVARMIMYMAIRYEGDDGWPNLEMNNSVSNGSAPYLGRLPVLLQWHRQDPPDAFEQRRNQRIYERWQGNRNPFVDHPEWATAIWG
;
A
#
# COMPACT_ATOMS: atom_id res chain seq x y z
N MET A 1 6.99 100.32 30.21
CA MET A 1 6.04 100.61 29.12
C MET A 1 5.32 99.30 28.86
N ASP A 2 4.30 99.01 29.66
CA ASP A 2 2.88 99.30 29.39
C ASP A 2 2.24 98.07 28.72
N MET A 3 1.04 97.59 29.04
CA MET A 3 0.09 97.72 30.14
C MET A 3 -1.06 96.78 29.69
N LYS A 4 -1.70 96.07 30.63
CA LYS A 4 -3.11 95.58 30.58
C LYS A 4 -3.47 94.52 29.51
N SER A 5 -3.87 93.30 29.86
CA SER A 5 -5.04 92.85 30.66
C SER A 5 -6.42 93.17 30.07
N SER A 6 -7.20 92.07 29.94
CA SER A 6 -8.66 91.94 30.02
C SER A 6 -9.45 91.99 28.70
N ILE A 7 -10.23 90.93 28.45
CA ILE A 7 -11.71 90.93 28.43
C ILE A 7 -12.22 89.47 28.24
N ARG A 8 -12.90 88.91 29.27
CA ARG A 8 -13.99 87.89 29.16
C ARG A 8 -15.33 88.66 28.97
N PRO A 9 -16.56 88.10 28.80
CA PRO A 9 -17.06 86.70 28.81
C PRO A 9 -18.15 86.43 27.71
N ARG A 10 -18.81 85.26 27.67
CA ARG A 10 -20.28 85.10 27.91
C ARG A 10 -20.93 83.80 27.38
N THR A 11 -21.70 83.20 28.31
CA THR A 11 -23.02 82.54 28.23
C THR A 11 -23.27 81.35 27.30
N GLY A 12 -23.68 80.25 27.92
CA GLY A 12 -24.19 79.06 27.26
C GLY A 12 -25.69 79.10 26.94
N ARG A 13 -26.14 78.00 26.34
CA ARG A 13 -27.51 77.48 26.42
C ARG A 13 -27.48 75.98 26.11
N LEU A 14 -28.01 75.19 27.03
CA LEU A 14 -28.42 73.80 26.78
C LEU A 14 -29.51 73.80 25.70
N VAL A 15 -29.41 72.88 24.74
CA VAL A 15 -30.56 72.25 24.08
C VAL A 15 -30.25 70.75 23.93
N THR A 16 -31.11 69.94 24.52
CA THR A 16 -31.12 68.47 24.50
C THR A 16 -31.89 67.97 23.25
N VAL A 17 -31.69 66.68 22.90
CA VAL A 17 -32.52 65.81 22.03
C VAL A 17 -32.08 65.87 20.55
N LEU A 18 -31.73 64.80 19.82
CA LEU A 18 -32.11 63.37 19.80
C LEU A 18 -30.98 62.53 19.14
N THR A 19 -30.55 61.42 19.74
CA THR A 19 -29.58 60.46 19.14
C THR A 19 -30.27 59.52 18.16
N ALA A 20 -29.88 59.56 16.88
CA ALA A 20 -30.08 58.46 15.93
C ALA A 20 -28.72 57.78 15.71
N ALA A 21 -28.50 56.64 16.37
CA ALA A 21 -27.33 55.80 16.16
C ALA A 21 -27.54 54.98 14.88
N VAL A 22 -26.85 55.36 13.79
CA VAL A 22 -26.64 54.48 12.65
C VAL A 22 -25.34 53.73 12.91
N THR A 23 -25.44 52.45 13.22
CA THR A 23 -24.29 51.53 13.32
C THR A 23 -23.84 51.16 11.90
N LEU A 24 -22.79 51.84 11.40
CA LEU A 24 -22.02 51.35 10.27
C LEU A 24 -21.14 50.19 10.74
N ALA A 25 -21.49 48.96 10.39
CA ALA A 25 -20.60 47.81 10.52
C ALA A 25 -19.52 47.90 9.43
N VAL A 26 -18.30 48.30 9.82
CA VAL A 26 -17.12 48.17 8.96
C VAL A 26 -16.61 46.73 9.08
N PRO A 27 -16.53 45.95 7.99
CA PRO A 27 -15.90 44.64 8.05
C PRO A 27 -14.39 44.84 8.20
N VAL A 28 -13.85 44.43 9.35
CA VAL A 28 -12.40 44.27 9.54
C VAL A 28 -11.99 43.04 8.72
N ALA A 29 -11.42 43.27 7.55
CA ALA A 29 -10.75 42.22 6.80
C ALA A 29 -9.46 41.86 7.55
N VAL A 30 -9.46 40.73 8.25
CA VAL A 30 -8.24 40.12 8.76
C VAL A 30 -7.47 39.58 7.55
N ALA A 31 -6.45 40.31 7.12
CA ALA A 31 -5.51 39.82 6.12
C ALA A 31 -4.73 38.65 6.74
N ALA A 32 -5.08 37.43 6.35
CA ALA A 32 -4.27 36.26 6.66
C ALA A 32 -2.94 36.41 5.91
N THR A 33 -1.85 36.64 6.64
CA THR A 33 -0.49 36.51 6.10
C THR A 33 -0.27 35.04 5.78
N SER A 34 -0.30 34.68 4.50
CA SER A 34 0.16 33.39 4.03
C SER A 34 1.67 33.28 4.30
N ALA A 35 2.06 32.32 5.15
CA ALA A 35 3.45 31.95 5.29
C ALA A 35 3.94 31.40 3.94
N SER A 36 4.94 32.05 3.33
CA SER A 36 5.63 31.52 2.16
C SER A 36 6.31 30.21 2.54
N ALA A 37 5.92 29.10 1.92
CA ALA A 37 6.64 27.84 2.04
C ALA A 37 8.10 28.05 1.61
N ALA A 38 9.06 27.55 2.38
CA ALA A 38 10.47 27.61 2.01
C ALA A 38 10.68 26.88 0.68
N ALA A 39 11.38 27.51 -0.27
CA ALA A 39 11.68 26.91 -1.55
C ALA A 39 12.65 25.73 -1.37
N THR A 40 12.20 24.53 -1.72
CA THR A 40 12.98 23.30 -1.66
C THR A 40 14.10 23.30 -2.73
N SER A 41 15.31 22.93 -2.35
CA SER A 41 16.47 22.75 -3.24
C SER A 41 16.63 21.29 -3.68
N THR A 42 17.20 21.05 -4.87
CA THR A 42 17.59 19.71 -5.31
C THR A 42 18.87 19.22 -4.62
N VAL A 43 19.17 17.92 -4.71
CA VAL A 43 20.41 17.33 -4.16
C VAL A 43 21.63 17.94 -4.85
N ALA A 44 21.63 18.06 -6.18
CA ALA A 44 22.74 18.68 -6.91
C ALA A 44 22.99 20.13 -6.50
N GLN A 45 21.92 20.92 -6.30
CA GLN A 45 22.04 22.31 -5.84
C GLN A 45 22.61 22.40 -4.41
N ALA A 46 22.20 21.47 -3.53
CA ALA A 46 22.70 21.39 -2.17
C ALA A 46 24.18 20.97 -2.10
N LEU A 47 24.60 20.04 -2.97
CA LEU A 47 26.00 19.64 -3.11
C LEU A 47 26.89 20.78 -3.63
N ALA A 48 26.36 21.65 -4.50
CA ALA A 48 27.10 22.81 -5.01
C ALA A 48 27.22 23.97 -4.00
N SER A 49 26.33 24.05 -3.00
CA SER A 49 26.28 25.20 -2.10
C SER A 49 27.18 25.06 -0.86
N GLN A 50 27.15 23.91 -0.14
CA GLN A 50 27.99 23.53 1.03
C GLN A 50 28.66 24.68 1.83
N ASP A 51 27.90 25.72 2.16
CA ASP A 51 28.34 27.03 2.65
C ASP A 51 27.99 27.27 4.12
N GLY A 52 27.45 26.25 4.80
CA GLY A 52 27.03 26.33 6.20
C GLY A 52 25.67 26.98 6.41
N ARG A 53 24.93 27.33 5.35
CA ARG A 53 23.56 27.84 5.51
C ARG A 53 22.57 26.72 5.80
N THR A 54 21.42 27.07 6.37
CA THR A 54 20.28 26.15 6.45
C THR A 54 19.57 26.05 5.10
N ALA A 55 19.25 24.84 4.67
CA ALA A 55 18.52 24.57 3.44
C ALA A 55 17.54 23.41 3.63
N THR A 56 16.45 23.44 2.88
CA THR A 56 15.52 22.33 2.72
C THR A 56 15.84 21.61 1.41
N VAL A 57 16.16 20.33 1.48
CA VAL A 57 16.57 19.51 0.34
C VAL A 57 15.64 18.31 0.22
N THR A 58 15.15 18.04 -0.98
CA THR A 58 14.40 16.81 -1.28
C THR A 58 15.19 15.94 -2.23
N GLY A 59 15.28 14.65 -1.91
CA GLY A 59 15.93 13.65 -2.75
C GLY A 59 15.51 12.24 -2.40
N TYR A 60 15.78 11.30 -3.29
CA TYR A 60 15.52 9.87 -3.11
C TYR A 60 16.61 9.22 -2.25
N VAL A 61 16.21 8.44 -1.25
CA VAL A 61 17.13 7.68 -0.40
C VAL A 61 17.77 6.56 -1.22
N ILE A 62 19.09 6.54 -1.33
CA ILE A 62 19.82 5.52 -2.07
C ILE A 62 20.36 4.42 -1.17
N GLY A 63 20.74 4.77 0.06
CA GLY A 63 21.32 3.82 1.01
C GLY A 63 21.95 4.49 2.22
N GLN A 64 22.65 3.71 3.03
CA GLN A 64 23.34 4.18 4.24
C GLN A 64 24.80 4.51 3.91
N PRO A 65 25.24 5.78 4.00
CA PRO A 65 26.64 6.10 3.86
C PRO A 65 27.43 5.59 5.07
N THR A 66 28.56 4.95 4.83
CA THR A 66 29.46 4.42 5.88
C THR A 66 30.87 5.02 5.80
N ALA A 67 31.23 5.61 4.66
CA ALA A 67 32.48 6.34 4.45
C ALA A 67 32.29 7.39 3.34
N THR A 68 33.33 8.18 3.04
CA THR A 68 33.27 9.26 2.03
C THR A 68 32.70 8.80 0.68
N SER A 69 33.07 7.63 0.19
CA SER A 69 32.64 7.10 -1.11
C SER A 69 31.87 5.79 -1.05
N THR A 70 31.42 5.37 0.15
CA THR A 70 30.79 4.06 0.37
C THR A 70 29.38 4.23 0.90
N VAL A 71 28.41 3.66 0.18
CA VAL A 71 27.00 3.64 0.54
C VAL A 71 26.52 2.19 0.47
N LEU A 72 26.04 1.66 1.60
CA LEU A 72 25.39 0.35 1.65
C LEU A 72 23.98 0.48 1.07
N THR A 73 23.60 -0.41 0.17
CA THR A 73 22.25 -0.47 -0.41
C THR A 73 21.37 -1.58 0.19
N SER A 74 21.98 -2.37 1.08
CA SER A 74 21.40 -3.50 1.82
C SER A 74 22.34 -3.85 2.99
N GLY A 75 21.86 -4.63 3.96
CA GLY A 75 22.69 -5.03 5.11
C GLY A 75 23.12 -3.82 5.96
N TYR A 76 22.20 -2.88 6.14
CA TYR A 76 22.43 -1.66 6.91
C TYR A 76 22.88 -1.99 8.33
N THR A 77 23.76 -1.16 8.88
CA THR A 77 24.44 -1.40 10.16
C THR A 77 24.11 -0.34 11.21
N ALA A 78 23.51 0.79 10.80
CA ALA A 78 23.15 1.87 11.71
C ALA A 78 22.04 2.77 11.16
N ASP A 79 21.31 3.42 12.07
CA ASP A 79 20.22 4.36 11.78
C ASP A 79 20.65 5.83 11.78
N THR A 80 21.95 6.11 11.61
CA THR A 80 22.51 7.44 11.88
C THR A 80 22.65 8.31 10.63
N ALA A 81 22.50 7.76 9.43
CA ALA A 81 22.69 8.49 8.18
C ALA A 81 21.94 7.87 7.01
N ILE A 82 21.56 8.70 6.04
CA ILE A 82 21.04 8.32 4.71
C ILE A 82 21.74 9.11 3.61
N ALA A 83 21.89 8.51 2.44
CA ALA A 83 22.36 9.18 1.23
C ALA A 83 21.16 9.51 0.34
N LEU A 84 21.01 10.78 -0.05
CA LEU A 84 19.95 11.25 -0.94
C LEU A 84 20.49 11.56 -2.33
N ALA A 85 19.76 11.24 -3.39
CA ALA A 85 20.07 11.64 -4.76
C ALA A 85 18.86 12.27 -5.45
N ASP A 86 19.10 13.00 -6.55
CA ASP A 86 18.00 13.56 -7.34
C ASP A 86 17.16 12.49 -8.05
N THR A 87 17.69 11.28 -8.27
CA THR A 87 16.98 10.15 -8.88
C THR A 87 17.08 8.88 -8.02
N ALA A 88 16.03 8.06 -7.99
CA ALA A 88 15.98 6.84 -7.18
C ALA A 88 16.95 5.72 -7.62
N THR A 89 17.41 5.77 -8.87
CA THR A 89 18.31 4.78 -9.47
C THR A 89 19.78 5.21 -9.45
N GLU A 90 20.10 6.32 -8.77
CA GLU A 90 21.46 6.84 -8.67
C GLU A 90 22.43 5.81 -8.05
N THR A 91 23.61 5.65 -8.66
CA THR A 91 24.66 4.72 -8.21
C THR A 91 26.00 5.44 -7.95
N GLY A 92 26.20 6.63 -8.51
CA GLY A 92 27.41 7.44 -8.33
C GLY A 92 27.37 8.19 -7.01
N THR A 93 28.22 7.79 -6.07
CA THR A 93 28.25 8.35 -4.70
C THR A 93 28.59 9.84 -4.66
N SER A 94 29.33 10.37 -5.64
CA SER A 94 29.63 11.81 -5.77
C SER A 94 28.39 12.68 -6.05
N ARG A 95 27.27 12.06 -6.48
CA ARG A 95 25.99 12.73 -6.75
C ARG A 95 24.97 12.55 -5.61
N MET A 96 25.42 12.07 -4.45
CA MET A 96 24.57 11.83 -3.30
C MET A 96 24.87 12.81 -2.16
N LEU A 97 23.85 13.47 -1.61
CA LEU A 97 23.99 14.27 -0.40
C LEU A 97 23.86 13.38 0.82
N TYR A 98 24.85 13.40 1.72
CA TYR A 98 24.79 12.61 2.95
C TYR A 98 24.09 13.37 4.06
N VAL A 99 22.98 12.82 4.54
CA VAL A 99 22.12 13.44 5.54
C VAL A 99 22.30 12.73 6.86
N GLN A 100 22.61 13.50 7.91
CA GLN A 100 22.65 13.01 9.27
C GLN A 100 21.23 12.72 9.78
N ILE A 101 21.05 11.64 10.53
CA ILE A 101 19.82 11.31 11.24
C ILE A 101 20.08 11.39 12.74
N THR A 102 19.61 12.48 13.36
CA THR A 102 19.65 12.68 14.82
C THR A 102 18.66 11.74 15.52
N ALA A 103 18.82 11.56 16.83
CA ALA A 103 18.09 10.56 17.62
C ALA A 103 16.57 10.58 17.37
N ASP A 104 15.97 11.77 17.31
CA ASP A 104 14.53 11.98 17.12
C ASP A 104 14.00 11.46 15.78
N TYR A 105 14.87 11.34 14.77
CA TYR A 105 14.51 10.90 13.42
C TYR A 105 14.92 9.45 13.12
N ARG A 106 15.69 8.78 14.00
CA ARG A 106 16.25 7.43 13.71
C ARG A 106 15.19 6.37 13.53
N SER A 107 14.16 6.38 14.38
CA SER A 107 13.07 5.41 14.31
C SER A 107 12.26 5.51 13.01
N THR A 108 12.28 6.67 12.33
CA THR A 108 11.48 6.92 11.13
C THR A 108 12.31 6.95 9.84
N PHE A 109 13.54 7.48 9.90
CA PHE A 109 14.39 7.73 8.73
C PHE A 109 15.65 6.87 8.69
N GLY A 110 15.98 6.16 9.78
CA GLY A 110 17.13 5.27 9.84
C GLY A 110 16.91 3.99 9.02
N LEU A 111 17.91 3.59 8.23
CA LEU A 111 17.80 2.47 7.30
C LEU A 111 17.97 1.07 7.91
N LEU A 112 18.62 0.94 9.07
CA LEU A 112 18.66 -0.33 9.79
C LEU A 112 17.27 -0.67 10.33
N THR A 113 16.60 0.31 10.92
CA THR A 113 15.23 0.19 11.42
C THR A 113 14.22 0.20 10.26
N ASN A 114 14.45 1.01 9.22
CA ASN A 114 13.53 1.22 8.10
C ASN A 114 14.20 0.99 6.74
N PRO A 115 14.61 -0.26 6.41
CA PRO A 115 15.30 -0.55 5.16
C PRO A 115 14.45 -0.22 3.91
N SER A 116 13.13 -0.13 4.06
CA SER A 116 12.15 0.21 3.02
C SER A 116 12.16 1.69 2.60
N LEU A 117 12.91 2.56 3.28
CA LEU A 117 13.05 3.96 2.85
C LEU A 117 13.87 4.11 1.57
N ARG A 118 14.73 3.14 1.26
CA ARG A 118 15.50 3.15 0.01
C ARG A 118 14.54 3.24 -1.19
N GLY A 119 14.81 4.18 -2.08
CA GLY A 119 13.99 4.52 -3.24
C GLY A 119 12.87 5.53 -2.96
N ARG A 120 12.66 5.97 -1.71
CA ARG A 120 11.63 6.98 -1.36
C ARG A 120 12.23 8.37 -1.28
N GLN A 121 11.44 9.39 -1.61
CA GLN A 121 11.86 10.78 -1.42
C GLN A 121 11.75 11.19 0.05
N VAL A 122 12.85 11.73 0.55
CA VAL A 122 12.93 12.38 1.86
C VAL A 122 13.24 13.85 1.62
N THR A 123 12.51 14.70 2.33
CA THR A 123 12.80 16.12 2.46
C THR A 123 13.44 16.36 3.81
N ALA A 124 14.63 16.93 3.84
CA ALA A 124 15.35 17.26 5.06
C ALA A 124 15.71 18.75 5.07
N THR A 125 15.46 19.41 6.20
CA THR A 125 15.89 20.78 6.46
C THR A 125 16.99 20.75 7.50
N GLY A 126 18.14 21.34 7.20
CA GLY A 126 19.27 21.41 8.13
C GLY A 126 20.44 22.17 7.52
N THR A 127 21.61 22.07 8.14
CA THR A 127 22.80 22.85 7.77
C THR A 127 23.59 22.15 6.67
N LEU A 128 23.79 22.82 5.52
CA LEU A 128 24.62 22.28 4.43
C LEU A 128 26.10 22.36 4.80
N THR A 129 26.68 21.22 5.15
CA THR A 129 28.07 21.11 5.55
C THR A 129 28.54 19.67 5.38
N ALA A 130 29.86 19.48 5.31
CA ALA A 130 30.43 18.18 5.04
C ALA A 130 30.04 17.12 6.11
N TYR A 131 29.67 15.93 5.63
CA TYR A 131 29.47 14.74 6.45
C TYR A 131 30.23 13.57 5.83
N PHE A 132 31.09 12.89 6.62
CA PHE A 132 32.08 11.92 6.12
C PHE A 132 33.05 12.50 5.07
N SER A 133 33.45 13.76 5.20
CA SER A 133 34.25 14.48 4.19
C SER A 133 33.63 14.53 2.78
N HIS A 134 32.32 14.28 2.69
CA HIS A 134 31.49 14.40 1.51
C HIS A 134 30.48 15.54 1.70
N GLY A 135 29.93 16.10 0.62
CA GLY A 135 28.84 17.06 0.72
C GLY A 135 27.65 16.49 1.49
N GLY A 136 27.13 17.24 2.46
CA GLY A 136 26.13 16.73 3.39
C GLY A 136 25.17 17.77 3.94
N LEU A 137 24.25 17.28 4.77
CA LEU A 137 23.29 18.05 5.54
C LEU A 137 23.27 17.52 6.97
N LYS A 138 23.66 18.37 7.93
CA LYS A 138 23.78 18.01 9.35
C LYS A 138 22.80 18.78 10.21
N SER A 139 22.59 18.27 11.42
CA SER A 139 21.67 18.84 12.41
C SER A 139 20.29 19.13 11.81
N PRO A 140 19.60 18.12 11.24
CA PRO A 140 18.30 18.34 10.64
C PRO A 140 17.32 18.89 11.69
N THR A 141 16.65 19.99 11.35
CA THR A 141 15.59 20.60 12.16
C THR A 141 14.21 20.14 11.73
N ALA A 142 14.07 19.61 10.51
CA ALA A 142 12.86 18.97 10.01
C ALA A 142 13.21 17.85 9.04
N MET A 143 12.51 16.72 9.12
CA MET A 143 12.53 15.67 8.10
C MET A 143 11.12 15.17 7.83
N SER A 144 10.79 14.99 6.56
CA SER A 144 9.48 14.48 6.12
C SER A 144 9.64 13.63 4.85
N LEU A 145 8.65 12.79 4.57
CA LEU A 145 8.54 12.08 3.29
C LEU A 145 7.91 13.03 2.26
N GLY A 146 8.48 13.16 1.06
CA GLY A 146 8.03 14.14 0.04
C GLY A 146 6.98 13.58 -0.96
N GLY A 147 6.01 14.40 -1.41
CA GLY A 147 5.07 14.04 -2.49
C GLY A 147 4.26 15.20 -3.13
N GLY A 148 4.05 15.15 -4.46
CA GLY A 148 3.18 15.99 -5.32
C GLY A 148 3.06 15.49 -6.79
N SER A 149 1.90 15.71 -7.45
CA SER A 149 1.22 15.04 -8.60
C SER A 149 1.73 15.07 -10.09
N SER A 150 1.29 14.03 -10.84
CA SER A 150 0.99 13.68 -12.28
C SER A 150 0.84 14.75 -13.43
N THR A 151 0.98 14.56 -14.78
CA THR A 151 1.32 13.47 -15.79
C THR A 151 1.57 14.11 -17.23
N PRO A 152 2.01 13.43 -18.34
CA PRO A 152 1.26 12.35 -19.04
C PRO A 152 2.07 11.08 -19.43
N THR A 153 1.45 9.92 -19.16
CA THR A 153 1.50 8.63 -19.88
C THR A 153 2.80 7.80 -19.89
N PRO A 154 2.73 6.46 -19.75
CA PRO A 154 1.66 5.61 -19.21
C PRO A 154 2.18 4.82 -17.98
N THR A 155 1.39 4.49 -16.97
CA THR A 155 0.40 3.40 -17.02
C THR A 155 -0.16 3.23 -15.60
N ALA A 156 -1.46 3.03 -15.50
CA ALA A 156 -2.22 2.42 -14.39
C ALA A 156 -2.18 3.07 -12.98
N THR A 157 -3.26 3.79 -12.69
CA THR A 157 -4.02 3.81 -11.42
C THR A 157 -4.13 2.37 -10.85
N ALA A 158 -3.82 2.06 -9.59
CA ALA A 158 -4.55 2.54 -8.41
C ALA A 158 -3.72 2.65 -7.11
N SER A 159 -4.29 3.45 -6.22
CA SER A 159 -3.93 3.81 -4.84
C SER A 159 -4.51 2.77 -3.83
N PRO A 160 -4.38 2.94 -2.49
CA PRO A 160 -3.22 2.76 -1.60
C PRO A 160 -3.51 1.72 -0.49
N THR A 161 -2.56 1.48 0.43
CA THR A 161 -2.89 1.06 1.81
C THR A 161 -2.03 1.82 2.84
N PRO A 162 -2.61 2.28 3.98
CA PRO A 162 -1.99 3.19 4.95
C PRO A 162 -1.35 2.48 6.16
N GLY A 163 -0.54 3.20 6.92
CA GLY A 163 -0.13 2.86 8.30
C GLY A 163 -0.66 3.89 9.31
N PRO A 164 -0.71 3.57 10.62
CA PRO A 164 -1.82 3.87 11.51
C PRO A 164 -1.80 5.30 12.04
N THR A 165 -2.58 6.16 11.40
CA THR A 165 -3.47 7.12 12.09
C THR A 165 -4.84 6.81 11.51
N GLY A 166 -5.91 6.78 12.31
CA GLY A 166 -7.24 6.31 11.90
C GLY A 166 -7.80 6.99 10.65
N SER A 167 -7.37 6.52 9.48
CA SER A 167 -8.10 6.61 8.23
C SER A 167 -9.05 5.43 8.30
N THR A 168 -10.24 5.66 8.83
CA THR A 168 -11.30 4.66 8.82
C THR A 168 -11.55 4.26 7.37
N GLY A 169 -11.16 3.05 7.00
CA GLY A 169 -11.71 2.40 5.81
C GLY A 169 -13.24 2.40 5.92
N PRO A 170 -13.95 2.34 4.78
CA PRO A 170 -15.41 2.45 4.76
C PRO A 170 -16.11 1.39 5.63
N TYR A 171 -15.39 0.31 5.97
CA TYR A 171 -15.87 -0.84 6.71
C TYR A 171 -15.35 -0.92 8.16
N ASP A 172 -14.44 -0.03 8.59
CA ASP A 172 -13.74 -0.12 9.88
C ASP A 172 -14.67 0.01 11.08
N SER A 173 -15.63 0.94 11.01
CA SER A 173 -16.61 1.16 12.08
C SER A 173 -17.81 0.22 12.01
N THR A 174 -17.91 -0.59 10.95
CA THR A 174 -19.03 -1.51 10.70
C THR A 174 -18.53 -2.95 10.64
N TYR A 175 -18.24 -3.45 9.43
CA TYR A 175 -17.86 -4.84 9.17
C TYR A 175 -16.60 -5.27 9.93
N TYR A 176 -15.61 -4.38 10.07
CA TYR A 176 -14.32 -4.67 10.73
C TYR A 176 -14.20 -4.14 12.16
N ALA A 177 -15.28 -3.62 12.77
CA ALA A 177 -15.22 -2.96 14.08
C ALA A 177 -14.52 -3.79 15.16
N ASN A 178 -14.77 -5.11 15.16
CA ASN A 178 -14.19 -6.03 16.14
C ASN A 178 -12.72 -6.40 15.87
N ALA A 179 -12.17 -6.10 14.70
CA ALA A 179 -10.78 -6.37 14.34
C ALA A 179 -9.86 -5.16 14.60
N MET A 180 -10.43 -3.95 14.61
CA MET A 180 -9.67 -2.70 14.74
C MET A 180 -8.77 -2.68 15.98
N GLY A 181 -7.50 -2.33 15.78
CA GLY A 181 -6.50 -2.21 16.85
C GLY A 181 -5.94 -3.53 17.39
N LYS A 182 -6.37 -4.69 16.87
CA LYS A 182 -5.84 -5.99 17.26
C LYS A 182 -4.64 -6.39 16.39
N THR A 183 -3.79 -7.27 16.91
CA THR A 183 -2.66 -7.89 16.20
C THR A 183 -2.54 -9.38 16.57
N GLY A 184 -1.66 -10.12 15.88
CA GLY A 184 -1.34 -11.51 16.17
C GLY A 184 -2.56 -12.43 16.22
N GLY A 185 -2.56 -13.35 17.18
CA GLY A 185 -3.67 -14.30 17.38
C GLY A 185 -5.03 -13.62 17.62
N ALA A 186 -5.06 -12.48 18.32
CA ALA A 186 -6.32 -11.77 18.58
C ALA A 186 -6.93 -11.19 17.30
N LEU A 187 -6.09 -10.67 16.39
CA LEU A 187 -6.53 -10.22 15.07
C LEU A 187 -7.00 -11.41 14.22
N ARG A 188 -6.21 -12.49 14.15
CA ARG A 188 -6.56 -13.74 13.46
C ARG A 188 -7.95 -14.25 13.86
N THR A 189 -8.20 -14.45 15.15
CA THR A 189 -9.50 -14.91 15.66
C THR A 189 -10.64 -13.95 15.33
N SER A 190 -10.39 -12.64 15.38
CA SER A 190 -11.42 -11.63 15.07
C SER A 190 -11.77 -11.63 13.59
N LEU A 191 -10.79 -11.73 12.71
CA LEU A 191 -11.00 -11.82 11.28
C LEU A 191 -11.72 -13.11 10.89
N HIS A 192 -11.29 -14.28 11.42
CA HIS A 192 -12.00 -15.54 11.21
C HIS A 192 -13.48 -15.43 11.59
N THR A 193 -13.76 -14.88 12.78
CA THR A 193 -15.14 -14.68 13.25
C THR A 193 -15.96 -13.80 12.30
N ILE A 194 -15.36 -12.75 11.72
CA ILE A 194 -16.03 -11.85 10.78
C ILE A 194 -16.30 -12.55 9.44
N ILE A 195 -15.29 -13.19 8.86
CA ILE A 195 -15.38 -13.68 7.47
C ILE A 195 -15.99 -15.08 7.36
N LYS A 196 -16.11 -15.83 8.46
CA LYS A 196 -16.68 -17.18 8.43
C LYS A 196 -18.16 -17.23 8.05
N THR A 197 -18.89 -16.15 8.29
CA THR A 197 -20.27 -15.99 7.85
C THR A 197 -20.30 -15.55 6.39
N GLN A 198 -20.70 -16.46 5.50
CA GLN A 198 -20.84 -16.18 4.07
C GLN A 198 -22.03 -16.93 3.45
N THR A 199 -22.61 -16.35 2.41
CA THR A 199 -23.44 -17.08 1.45
C THR A 199 -22.57 -18.06 0.68
N LYS A 200 -22.99 -19.32 0.63
CA LYS A 200 -22.23 -20.38 -0.05
C LYS A 200 -22.83 -20.62 -1.43
N LEU A 201 -21.99 -20.61 -2.45
CA LEU A 201 -22.39 -20.88 -3.83
C LEU A 201 -22.34 -22.37 -4.14
N SER A 202 -23.21 -22.83 -5.03
CA SER A 202 -23.02 -24.12 -5.70
C SER A 202 -21.86 -24.02 -6.70
N TYR A 203 -21.27 -25.16 -7.05
CA TYR A 203 -20.17 -25.18 -8.00
C TYR A 203 -20.56 -24.60 -9.37
N ASP A 204 -21.80 -24.78 -9.80
CA ASP A 204 -22.30 -24.20 -11.06
C ASP A 204 -22.49 -22.68 -10.97
N GLN A 205 -22.95 -22.16 -9.83
CA GLN A 205 -23.07 -20.71 -9.61
C GLN A 205 -21.72 -19.99 -9.67
N VAL A 206 -20.61 -20.69 -9.40
CA VAL A 206 -19.26 -20.12 -9.53
C VAL A 206 -19.00 -19.60 -10.94
N TRP A 207 -19.54 -20.22 -12.00
CA TRP A 207 -19.34 -19.71 -13.37
C TRP A 207 -19.87 -18.29 -13.54
N GLU A 208 -21.08 -18.04 -13.06
CA GLU A 208 -21.70 -16.71 -13.14
C GLU A 208 -21.01 -15.71 -12.22
N ALA A 209 -20.52 -16.19 -11.07
CA ALA A 209 -19.71 -15.37 -10.18
C ALA A 209 -18.41 -14.91 -10.84
N LEU A 210 -17.62 -15.82 -11.42
CA LEU A 210 -16.35 -15.47 -12.07
C LEU A 210 -16.53 -14.55 -13.27
N LYS A 211 -17.61 -14.72 -14.04
CA LYS A 211 -17.98 -13.79 -15.13
C LYS A 211 -18.24 -12.37 -14.62
N ASP A 212 -18.68 -12.20 -13.38
CA ASP A 212 -18.92 -10.89 -12.78
C ASP A 212 -17.66 -10.33 -12.08
N THR A 213 -17.03 -11.15 -11.23
CA THR A 213 -15.92 -10.76 -10.35
C THR A 213 -14.67 -10.44 -11.15
N ASP A 214 -14.40 -11.21 -12.21
CA ASP A 214 -13.18 -11.11 -13.02
C ASP A 214 -13.43 -10.49 -14.40
N GLN A 215 -14.58 -9.81 -14.59
CA GLN A 215 -14.91 -9.10 -15.82
C GLN A 215 -13.79 -8.14 -16.24
N ASP A 216 -13.37 -8.22 -17.51
CA ASP A 216 -12.40 -7.30 -18.09
C ASP A 216 -12.95 -5.86 -18.10
N PRO A 217 -12.26 -4.89 -17.47
CA PRO A 217 -12.69 -3.49 -17.46
C PRO A 217 -12.70 -2.84 -18.85
N ALA A 218 -11.90 -3.33 -19.80
CA ALA A 218 -11.86 -2.85 -21.17
C ALA A 218 -12.89 -3.56 -22.08
N ASN A 219 -13.40 -4.73 -21.68
CA ASN A 219 -14.38 -5.48 -22.46
C ASN A 219 -15.32 -6.30 -21.56
N ALA A 220 -16.55 -5.79 -21.36
CA ALA A 220 -17.54 -6.43 -20.49
C ALA A 220 -17.99 -7.84 -20.92
N ASN A 221 -17.71 -8.26 -22.16
CA ASN A 221 -17.99 -9.61 -22.65
C ASN A 221 -16.90 -10.62 -22.28
N ASN A 222 -15.79 -10.15 -21.70
CA ASN A 222 -14.63 -10.96 -21.37
C ASN A 222 -14.39 -11.01 -19.85
N VAL A 223 -13.57 -11.98 -19.44
CA VAL A 223 -12.90 -12.06 -18.13
C VAL A 223 -11.40 -11.94 -18.31
N ILE A 224 -10.69 -11.48 -17.27
CA ILE A 224 -9.22 -11.54 -17.21
C ILE A 224 -8.81 -12.84 -16.52
N LEU A 225 -8.03 -13.66 -17.23
CA LEU A 225 -7.44 -14.87 -16.67
C LEU A 225 -6.29 -14.53 -15.71
N LEU A 226 -6.23 -15.21 -14.57
CA LEU A 226 -5.33 -14.89 -13.46
C LEU A 226 -3.85 -14.89 -13.88
N TYR A 227 -3.29 -16.06 -14.17
CA TYR A 227 -1.88 -16.29 -14.43
C TYR A 227 -1.49 -15.86 -15.83
N SER A 228 -2.30 -16.16 -16.85
CA SER A 228 -2.01 -15.76 -18.22
C SER A 228 -2.22 -14.27 -18.48
N GLY A 229 -3.05 -13.59 -17.70
CA GLY A 229 -3.40 -12.17 -17.89
C GLY A 229 -4.20 -11.91 -19.17
N ARG A 230 -4.65 -12.97 -19.85
CA ARG A 230 -5.37 -12.88 -21.13
C ARG A 230 -6.81 -12.44 -20.89
N SER A 231 -7.28 -11.48 -21.69
CA SER A 231 -8.71 -11.18 -21.80
C SER A 231 -9.39 -12.23 -22.67
N GLN A 232 -10.40 -12.90 -22.14
CA GLN A 232 -11.05 -14.02 -22.81
C GLN A 232 -12.56 -13.98 -22.69
N SER A 233 -13.27 -14.38 -23.75
CA SER A 233 -14.73 -14.40 -23.77
C SER A 233 -15.32 -15.16 -22.58
N LYS A 234 -16.32 -14.55 -21.93
CA LYS A 234 -17.13 -15.19 -20.88
C LYS A 234 -17.79 -16.48 -21.34
N SER A 235 -18.03 -16.64 -22.64
CA SER A 235 -18.66 -17.83 -23.22
C SER A 235 -17.67 -18.94 -23.58
N SER A 236 -16.36 -18.68 -23.54
CA SER A 236 -15.32 -19.67 -23.81
C SER A 236 -14.90 -20.40 -22.53
N ASN A 237 -15.88 -20.77 -21.71
CA ASN A 237 -15.68 -21.43 -20.43
C ASN A 237 -16.02 -22.91 -20.54
N GLY A 238 -15.16 -23.80 -20.04
CA GLY A 238 -15.31 -25.21 -20.30
C GLY A 238 -14.12 -26.05 -19.84
N GLY A 239 -13.83 -27.10 -20.61
CA GLY A 239 -12.71 -28.01 -20.36
C GLY A 239 -11.88 -28.31 -21.61
N GLY A 240 -12.19 -27.67 -22.74
CA GLY A 240 -11.42 -27.80 -23.96
C GLY A 240 -10.12 -27.01 -23.91
N ALA A 241 -9.19 -27.35 -24.81
CA ALA A 241 -8.02 -26.51 -25.03
C ALA A 241 -8.47 -25.12 -25.52
N ASN A 242 -7.85 -24.06 -24.98
CA ASN A 242 -8.23 -22.66 -25.16
C ASN A 242 -9.55 -22.23 -24.51
N ASP A 243 -10.25 -23.10 -23.78
CA ASP A 243 -11.28 -22.63 -22.83
C ASP A 243 -10.59 -22.08 -21.58
N TRP A 244 -11.33 -21.29 -20.80
CA TRP A 244 -10.99 -21.06 -19.41
C TRP A 244 -11.83 -21.94 -18.47
N ASN A 245 -11.25 -22.32 -17.34
CA ASN A 245 -11.91 -23.05 -16.29
C ASN A 245 -11.70 -22.39 -14.92
N ARG A 246 -12.22 -23.05 -13.88
CA ARG A 246 -12.12 -22.60 -12.49
C ARG A 246 -10.78 -23.05 -11.93
N GLU A 247 -9.87 -22.11 -11.75
CA GLU A 247 -8.64 -22.30 -10.99
C GLU A 247 -8.94 -22.20 -9.50
N HIS A 248 -8.50 -23.19 -8.74
CA HIS A 248 -8.55 -23.22 -7.28
C HIS A 248 -7.18 -22.78 -6.76
N VAL A 249 -6.99 -21.48 -6.51
CA VAL A 249 -5.66 -20.95 -6.13
C VAL A 249 -5.12 -21.64 -4.88
N TRP A 250 -5.97 -21.96 -3.91
CA TRP A 250 -5.69 -23.03 -2.95
C TRP A 250 -6.04 -24.36 -3.59
N ALA A 251 -5.04 -25.15 -3.98
CA ALA A 251 -5.30 -26.40 -4.68
C ALA A 251 -6.14 -27.35 -3.83
N LYS A 252 -7.23 -27.88 -4.40
CA LYS A 252 -8.20 -28.74 -3.70
C LYS A 252 -7.59 -29.95 -2.99
N SER A 253 -6.50 -30.48 -3.52
CA SER A 253 -5.79 -31.62 -2.94
C SER A 253 -5.12 -31.28 -1.60
N HIS A 254 -4.82 -30.01 -1.33
CA HIS A 254 -4.29 -29.54 -0.05
C HIS A 254 -5.43 -29.41 0.96
N GLY A 255 -5.94 -30.54 1.43
CA GLY A 255 -7.11 -30.63 2.32
C GLY A 255 -8.28 -31.43 1.78
N ASP A 256 -8.18 -31.99 0.56
CA ASP A 256 -9.17 -32.91 -0.04
C ASP A 256 -10.63 -32.41 0.00
N PHE A 257 -10.85 -31.11 -0.15
CA PHE A 257 -12.20 -30.53 -0.06
C PHE A 257 -12.99 -30.57 -1.39
N GLY A 258 -12.33 -30.93 -2.48
CA GLY A 258 -12.96 -31.11 -3.78
C GLY A 258 -13.71 -29.86 -4.28
N THR A 259 -14.92 -30.06 -4.79
CA THR A 259 -15.79 -28.99 -5.32
C THR A 259 -17.04 -28.79 -4.45
N ALA A 260 -17.03 -29.34 -3.24
CA ALA A 260 -18.14 -29.25 -2.32
C ALA A 260 -18.33 -27.81 -1.81
N THR A 261 -19.59 -27.49 -1.50
CA THR A 261 -20.02 -26.15 -1.07
C THR A 261 -19.30 -25.71 0.21
N GLY A 262 -18.44 -24.70 0.12
CA GLY A 262 -17.48 -24.32 1.16
C GLY A 262 -16.18 -23.87 0.51
N PRO A 263 -15.00 -24.35 0.94
CA PRO A 263 -13.74 -23.96 0.31
C PRO A 263 -13.69 -24.32 -1.18
N GLY A 264 -14.38 -25.39 -1.60
CA GLY A 264 -14.46 -25.81 -3.01
C GLY A 264 -15.24 -24.87 -3.93
N THR A 265 -16.02 -23.94 -3.37
CA THR A 265 -16.87 -22.99 -4.11
C THR A 265 -16.67 -21.52 -3.68
N ASP A 266 -15.67 -21.25 -2.84
CA ASP A 266 -15.40 -19.90 -2.34
C ASP A 266 -14.77 -19.00 -3.42
N VAL A 267 -15.53 -18.06 -3.95
CA VAL A 267 -15.07 -17.17 -5.01
C VAL A 267 -14.07 -16.12 -4.54
N HIS A 268 -13.64 -16.06 -3.28
CA HIS A 268 -12.46 -15.26 -2.94
C HIS A 268 -11.18 -15.87 -3.52
N HIS A 269 -11.07 -17.20 -3.63
CA HIS A 269 -9.87 -17.89 -4.12
C HIS A 269 -10.02 -18.60 -5.49
N LEU A 270 -11.26 -18.73 -5.98
CA LEU A 270 -11.53 -19.28 -7.31
C LEU A 270 -11.35 -18.20 -8.38
N ARG A 271 -10.58 -18.48 -9.42
CA ARG A 271 -10.30 -17.53 -10.51
C ARG A 271 -10.55 -18.18 -11.88
N PRO A 272 -10.91 -17.41 -12.92
CA PRO A 272 -10.88 -17.94 -14.28
C PRO A 272 -9.43 -18.09 -14.73
N GLU A 273 -9.08 -19.23 -15.33
CA GLU A 273 -7.75 -19.44 -15.92
C GLU A 273 -7.83 -20.29 -17.17
N ASP A 274 -6.88 -20.10 -18.09
CA ASP A 274 -6.72 -21.00 -19.23
C ASP A 274 -6.56 -22.45 -18.77
N VAL A 275 -7.26 -23.38 -19.42
CA VAL A 275 -7.26 -24.80 -19.05
C VAL A 275 -5.86 -25.42 -19.04
N THR A 276 -4.98 -25.05 -19.98
CA THR A 276 -3.62 -25.58 -20.08
C THR A 276 -2.71 -25.00 -19.00
N VAL A 277 -2.87 -23.71 -18.70
CA VAL A 277 -2.13 -23.04 -17.62
C VAL A 277 -2.55 -23.57 -16.26
N ASN A 278 -3.85 -23.74 -16.03
CA ASN A 278 -4.38 -24.38 -14.82
C ASN A 278 -3.84 -25.82 -14.69
N SER A 279 -3.85 -26.60 -15.77
CA SER A 279 -3.25 -27.94 -15.76
C SER A 279 -1.75 -27.92 -15.45
N THR A 280 -1.01 -26.91 -15.93
CA THR A 280 0.43 -26.76 -15.67
C THR A 280 0.70 -26.40 -14.21
N ARG A 281 -0.14 -25.55 -13.62
CA ARG A 281 -0.10 -25.21 -12.19
C ARG A 281 -0.42 -26.44 -11.35
N GLY A 282 -1.45 -27.20 -11.72
CA GLY A 282 -1.83 -28.45 -11.06
C GLY A 282 -2.13 -28.26 -9.57
N ASN A 283 -1.43 -29.01 -8.73
CA ASN A 283 -1.49 -28.91 -7.27
C ASN A 283 -0.20 -28.34 -6.66
N LYS A 284 0.59 -27.61 -7.44
CA LYS A 284 1.89 -27.11 -6.94
C LYS A 284 1.68 -26.06 -5.85
N ASP A 285 2.63 -26.05 -4.92
CA ASP A 285 2.80 -24.97 -3.97
C ASP A 285 3.27 -23.70 -4.70
N PHE A 286 3.28 -22.57 -4.00
CA PHE A 286 3.79 -21.31 -4.56
C PHE A 286 5.21 -21.02 -4.08
N ASP A 287 6.11 -20.79 -5.03
CA ASP A 287 7.49 -20.34 -4.81
C ASP A 287 8.00 -19.56 -6.04
N THR A 288 9.25 -19.09 -6.00
CA THR A 288 9.91 -18.35 -7.07
C THR A 288 10.82 -19.27 -7.90
N GLY A 289 10.77 -19.13 -9.22
CA GLY A 289 11.68 -19.77 -10.17
C GLY A 289 11.03 -20.84 -11.03
N GLY A 290 11.88 -21.62 -11.68
CA GLY A 290 11.49 -22.66 -12.63
C GLY A 290 11.60 -22.23 -14.09
N SER A 291 10.89 -22.93 -14.96
CA SER A 291 10.87 -22.69 -16.41
C SER A 291 9.64 -21.89 -16.80
N ALA A 292 9.78 -21.03 -17.82
CA ALA A 292 8.69 -20.19 -18.29
C ALA A 292 7.49 -21.03 -18.76
N VAL A 293 6.28 -20.62 -18.37
CA VAL A 293 5.03 -21.25 -18.78
C VAL A 293 4.56 -20.62 -20.09
N ALA A 294 4.44 -21.43 -21.15
CA ALA A 294 4.24 -20.94 -22.52
C ALA A 294 3.01 -20.04 -22.70
N GLU A 295 1.87 -20.43 -22.12
CA GLU A 295 0.60 -19.69 -22.23
C GLU A 295 0.37 -18.68 -21.10
N ALA A 296 1.34 -18.53 -20.19
CA ALA A 296 1.29 -17.56 -19.10
C ALA A 296 2.58 -16.75 -18.98
N PRO A 297 2.79 -15.75 -19.86
CA PRO A 297 4.00 -14.95 -19.86
C PRO A 297 4.33 -14.33 -18.49
N GLY A 298 5.58 -14.49 -18.07
CA GLY A 298 6.06 -14.02 -16.77
C GLY A 298 5.72 -14.94 -15.59
N SER A 299 5.00 -16.04 -15.83
CA SER A 299 4.85 -17.14 -14.87
C SER A 299 5.89 -18.22 -15.13
N TYR A 300 6.33 -18.88 -14.06
CA TYR A 300 7.32 -19.94 -14.10
C TYR A 300 6.81 -21.15 -13.32
N SER A 301 7.29 -22.34 -13.68
CA SER A 301 6.97 -23.55 -12.93
C SER A 301 8.11 -24.55 -12.97
N ASP A 302 8.27 -25.29 -11.89
CA ASP A 302 9.14 -26.44 -11.79
C ASP A 302 8.36 -27.66 -11.27
N ALA A 303 9.05 -28.61 -10.63
CA ALA A 303 8.49 -29.89 -10.25
C ALA A 303 7.42 -29.78 -9.15
N ASP A 304 7.61 -28.88 -8.19
CA ASP A 304 6.77 -28.77 -6.99
C ASP A 304 6.21 -27.37 -6.76
N SER A 305 6.63 -26.37 -7.55
CA SER A 305 6.20 -24.99 -7.37
C SER A 305 5.75 -24.28 -8.65
N PHE A 306 4.94 -23.24 -8.44
CA PHE A 306 4.50 -22.30 -9.46
C PHE A 306 4.77 -20.86 -8.99
N GLU A 307 5.41 -20.06 -9.86
CA GLU A 307 5.57 -18.63 -9.69
C GLU A 307 4.60 -17.91 -10.64
N PRO A 308 3.58 -17.19 -10.15
CA PRO A 308 2.71 -16.42 -11.02
C PRO A 308 3.42 -15.15 -11.51
N ARG A 309 2.93 -14.57 -12.61
CA ARG A 309 3.39 -13.27 -13.11
C ARG A 309 3.33 -12.18 -12.04
N ASN A 310 4.26 -11.23 -12.09
CA ASN A 310 4.41 -10.19 -11.07
C ASN A 310 3.13 -9.42 -10.72
N ALA A 311 2.24 -9.22 -11.69
CA ALA A 311 1.02 -8.42 -11.54
C ALA A 311 -0.15 -9.16 -10.86
N VAL A 312 0.04 -10.40 -10.40
CA VAL A 312 -0.96 -11.12 -9.57
C VAL A 312 -0.31 -11.87 -8.41
N LYS A 313 0.95 -11.55 -8.08
CA LYS A 313 1.68 -12.20 -6.98
C LYS A 313 1.03 -11.88 -5.64
N GLY A 314 0.59 -10.64 -5.48
CA GLY A 314 -0.11 -10.14 -4.31
C GLY A 314 -1.52 -10.70 -4.20
N ASP A 315 -2.26 -10.73 -5.32
CA ASP A 315 -3.57 -11.38 -5.41
C ASP A 315 -3.51 -12.81 -4.88
N VAL A 316 -2.57 -13.60 -5.41
CA VAL A 316 -2.36 -15.00 -4.98
C VAL A 316 -2.06 -15.05 -3.49
N ALA A 317 -1.12 -14.23 -2.99
CA ALA A 317 -0.79 -14.19 -1.58
C ALA A 317 -2.01 -13.89 -0.69
N ARG A 318 -2.82 -12.88 -1.04
CA ARG A 318 -4.01 -12.49 -0.28
C ARG A 318 -5.14 -13.51 -0.36
N MET A 319 -5.29 -14.23 -1.48
CA MET A 319 -6.22 -15.35 -1.58
C MET A 319 -5.81 -16.51 -0.67
N ILE A 320 -4.52 -16.83 -0.60
CA ILE A 320 -4.01 -17.88 0.30
C ILE A 320 -4.16 -17.47 1.77
N MET A 321 -3.81 -16.23 2.12
CA MET A 321 -4.01 -15.69 3.48
C MET A 321 -5.48 -15.70 3.88
N TYR A 322 -6.39 -15.32 2.97
CA TYR A 322 -7.83 -15.40 3.21
C TYR A 322 -8.28 -16.83 3.51
N MET A 323 -7.88 -17.81 2.68
CA MET A 323 -8.27 -19.21 2.88
C MET A 323 -7.79 -19.73 4.24
N ALA A 324 -6.57 -19.34 4.65
CA ALA A 324 -6.00 -19.74 5.94
C ALA A 324 -6.73 -19.13 7.16
N ILE A 325 -7.31 -17.94 7.03
CA ILE A 325 -8.11 -17.32 8.10
C ILE A 325 -9.56 -17.78 8.04
N ARG A 326 -10.12 -18.00 6.85
CA ARG A 326 -11.52 -18.39 6.70
C ARG A 326 -11.73 -19.83 7.17
N TYR A 327 -10.82 -20.74 6.85
CA TYR A 327 -11.00 -22.17 7.08
C TYR A 327 -10.06 -22.68 8.18
N GLU A 328 -10.32 -22.31 9.44
CA GLU A 328 -9.54 -22.75 10.60
C GLU A 328 -9.95 -24.12 11.16
N GLY A 329 -10.87 -24.83 10.50
CA GLY A 329 -11.31 -26.17 10.86
C GLY A 329 -12.42 -26.28 11.91
N ASP A 330 -13.07 -25.17 12.27
CA ASP A 330 -14.18 -25.13 13.24
C ASP A 330 -15.58 -25.31 12.60
N ASP A 331 -15.67 -25.47 11.28
CA ASP A 331 -16.94 -25.54 10.53
C ASP A 331 -17.08 -26.80 9.66
N GLY A 332 -16.34 -27.86 10.00
CA GLY A 332 -16.40 -29.17 9.34
C GLY A 332 -15.51 -29.32 8.10
N TRP A 333 -14.76 -28.27 7.77
CA TRP A 333 -13.69 -28.30 6.76
C TRP A 333 -12.32 -28.55 7.40
N PRO A 334 -11.30 -28.93 6.62
CA PRO A 334 -9.92 -28.97 7.11
C PRO A 334 -9.45 -27.60 7.59
N ASN A 335 -8.55 -27.58 8.58
CA ASN A 335 -7.79 -26.39 8.95
C ASN A 335 -6.74 -26.11 7.86
N LEU A 336 -6.98 -25.10 7.04
CA LEU A 336 -6.09 -24.67 5.97
C LEU A 336 -5.04 -23.71 6.55
N GLU A 337 -3.75 -24.00 6.41
CA GLU A 337 -2.69 -23.13 6.92
C GLU A 337 -1.54 -22.90 5.93
N MET A 338 -0.96 -21.70 5.92
CA MET A 338 0.32 -21.51 5.23
C MET A 338 1.45 -22.10 6.07
N ASN A 339 2.51 -22.58 5.42
CA ASN A 339 3.72 -23.02 6.11
C ASN A 339 4.98 -22.51 5.40
N ASN A 340 6.14 -23.13 5.67
CA ASN A 340 7.43 -22.77 5.08
C ASN A 340 7.95 -23.83 4.10
N SER A 341 7.08 -24.69 3.57
CA SER A 341 7.45 -25.82 2.73
C SER A 341 6.77 -25.74 1.37
N VAL A 342 7.50 -26.16 0.35
CA VAL A 342 6.92 -26.72 -0.87
C VAL A 342 6.85 -28.24 -0.69
N SER A 343 6.05 -28.94 -1.49
CA SER A 343 5.84 -30.40 -1.37
C SER A 343 4.98 -30.84 -0.17
N ASN A 344 3.87 -30.15 0.07
CA ASN A 344 2.93 -30.49 1.15
C ASN A 344 2.06 -31.75 0.88
N GLY A 345 2.11 -32.31 -0.33
CA GLY A 345 1.31 -33.47 -0.70
C GLY A 345 -0.20 -33.19 -0.58
N SER A 346 -0.91 -34.01 0.20
CA SER A 346 -2.34 -33.81 0.47
C SER A 346 -2.62 -33.10 1.80
N ALA A 347 -1.58 -32.71 2.55
CA ALA A 347 -1.77 -31.99 3.80
C ALA A 347 -2.45 -30.63 3.51
N PRO A 348 -3.28 -30.10 4.42
CA PRO A 348 -3.97 -28.82 4.23
C PRO A 348 -3.03 -27.63 4.47
N TYR A 349 -1.81 -27.72 3.92
CA TYR A 349 -0.79 -26.68 3.98
C TYR A 349 -0.47 -26.17 2.59
N LEU A 350 -0.25 -24.87 2.41
CA LEU A 350 0.11 -24.34 1.10
C LEU A 350 1.17 -23.23 1.17
N GLY A 351 2.19 -23.38 0.32
CA GLY A 351 3.14 -22.32 -0.06
C GLY A 351 4.22 -22.03 0.98
N ARG A 352 5.08 -21.06 0.63
CA ARG A 352 6.14 -20.55 1.50
C ARG A 352 5.75 -19.19 2.07
N LEU A 353 5.37 -19.14 3.35
CA LEU A 353 4.89 -17.94 4.03
C LEU A 353 5.79 -16.70 3.81
N PRO A 354 7.13 -16.77 3.92
CA PRO A 354 8.00 -15.63 3.60
C PRO A 354 7.86 -15.12 2.16
N VAL A 355 7.69 -16.04 1.20
CA VAL A 355 7.52 -15.71 -0.22
C VAL A 355 6.16 -15.08 -0.45
N LEU A 356 5.09 -15.64 0.12
CA LEU A 356 3.75 -15.07 0.03
C LEU A 356 3.66 -13.68 0.67
N LEU A 357 4.28 -13.48 1.85
CA LEU A 357 4.39 -12.16 2.49
C LEU A 357 5.24 -11.19 1.67
N GLN A 358 6.29 -11.67 1.01
CA GLN A 358 7.08 -10.85 0.09
C GLN A 358 6.26 -10.42 -1.12
N TRP A 359 5.58 -11.34 -1.77
CA TRP A 359 4.71 -11.08 -2.91
C TRP A 359 3.57 -10.11 -2.57
N HIS A 360 2.91 -10.31 -1.43
CA HIS A 360 1.91 -9.38 -0.90
C HIS A 360 2.43 -7.94 -0.77
N ARG A 361 3.68 -7.77 -0.31
CA ARG A 361 4.30 -6.44 -0.18
C ARG A 361 4.74 -5.85 -1.53
N GLN A 362 5.14 -6.69 -2.47
CA GLN A 362 5.62 -6.27 -3.79
C GLN A 362 4.49 -5.90 -4.74
N ASP A 363 3.31 -6.47 -4.54
CA ASP A 363 2.13 -6.30 -5.38
C ASP A 363 0.91 -5.94 -4.51
N PRO A 364 0.77 -4.66 -4.11
CA PRO A 364 -0.37 -4.19 -3.31
C PRO A 364 -1.71 -4.32 -4.05
N PRO A 365 -2.86 -4.34 -3.34
CA PRO A 365 -4.15 -4.43 -4.00
C PRO A 365 -4.41 -3.30 -5.00
N ASP A 366 -4.75 -3.68 -6.22
CA ASP A 366 -5.11 -2.73 -7.28
C ASP A 366 -6.63 -2.54 -7.39
N ALA A 367 -7.06 -1.70 -8.34
CA ALA A 367 -8.49 -1.43 -8.55
C ALA A 367 -9.28 -2.66 -9.03
N PHE A 368 -8.64 -3.60 -9.74
CA PHE A 368 -9.29 -4.81 -10.21
C PHE A 368 -9.59 -5.73 -9.02
N GLU A 369 -8.61 -5.95 -8.14
CA GLU A 369 -8.76 -6.76 -6.94
C GLU A 369 -9.75 -6.13 -5.93
N GLN A 370 -9.67 -4.81 -5.71
CA GLN A 370 -10.63 -4.10 -4.84
C GLN A 370 -12.07 -4.20 -5.38
N ARG A 371 -12.27 -4.04 -6.70
CA ARG A 371 -13.58 -4.25 -7.35
C ARG A 371 -14.04 -5.69 -7.13
N ARG A 372 -13.16 -6.66 -7.33
CA ARG A 372 -13.46 -8.08 -7.16
C ARG A 372 -13.96 -8.37 -5.74
N ASN A 373 -13.24 -7.91 -4.73
CA ASN A 373 -13.62 -8.03 -3.32
C ASN A 373 -14.99 -7.40 -3.05
N GLN A 374 -15.26 -6.22 -3.61
CA GLN A 374 -16.55 -5.55 -3.50
C GLN A 374 -17.69 -6.35 -4.14
N ARG A 375 -17.52 -6.90 -5.35
CA ARG A 375 -18.57 -7.68 -6.03
C ARG A 375 -18.88 -8.96 -5.28
N ILE A 376 -17.86 -9.62 -4.74
CA ILE A 376 -18.07 -10.83 -3.93
C ILE A 376 -18.89 -10.48 -2.69
N TYR A 377 -18.57 -9.38 -2.01
CA TYR A 377 -19.33 -8.89 -0.85
C TYR A 377 -20.79 -8.55 -1.19
N GLU A 378 -21.02 -7.72 -2.20
CA GLU A 378 -22.37 -7.19 -2.47
C GLU A 378 -23.32 -8.18 -3.15
N ARG A 379 -22.80 -9.10 -3.97
CA ARG A 379 -23.63 -9.89 -4.89
C ARG A 379 -23.56 -11.39 -4.71
N TRP A 380 -22.48 -11.92 -4.14
CA TRP A 380 -22.19 -13.36 -4.20
C TRP A 380 -22.11 -14.03 -2.84
N GLN A 381 -21.18 -13.61 -1.98
CA GLN A 381 -20.89 -14.31 -0.73
C GLN A 381 -21.14 -13.48 0.53
N GLY A 382 -21.30 -12.16 0.45
CA GLY A 382 -21.61 -11.36 1.64
C GLY A 382 -20.45 -11.18 2.62
N ASN A 383 -19.28 -11.74 2.31
CA ASN A 383 -18.05 -11.59 3.09
C ASN A 383 -16.92 -10.97 2.24
N ARG A 384 -15.92 -10.43 2.91
CA ARG A 384 -14.80 -9.70 2.31
C ARG A 384 -13.48 -10.40 2.59
N ASN A 385 -12.52 -10.28 1.68
CA ASN A 385 -11.13 -10.62 1.95
C ASN A 385 -10.46 -9.46 2.74
N PRO A 386 -10.13 -9.65 4.03
CA PRO A 386 -9.57 -8.59 4.86
C PRO A 386 -8.21 -8.12 4.39
N PHE A 387 -7.45 -8.97 3.70
CA PHE A 387 -6.10 -8.62 3.25
C PHE A 387 -6.12 -7.76 1.98
N VAL A 388 -7.26 -7.65 1.31
CA VAL A 388 -7.48 -6.69 0.20
C VAL A 388 -7.87 -5.31 0.75
N ASP A 389 -8.72 -5.27 1.78
CA ASP A 389 -9.15 -3.99 2.39
C ASP A 389 -8.11 -3.42 3.36
N HIS A 390 -7.39 -4.29 4.08
CA HIS A 390 -6.35 -3.99 5.05
C HIS A 390 -5.08 -4.84 4.84
N PRO A 391 -4.31 -4.62 3.77
CA PRO A 391 -3.03 -5.29 3.53
C PRO A 391 -2.04 -5.29 4.70
N GLU A 392 -2.07 -4.26 5.56
CA GLU A 392 -1.23 -4.17 6.75
C GLU A 392 -1.48 -5.32 7.74
N TRP A 393 -2.68 -5.92 7.75
CA TRP A 393 -3.01 -7.02 8.65
C TRP A 393 -2.27 -8.31 8.35
N ALA A 394 -1.78 -8.52 7.13
CA ALA A 394 -0.92 -9.66 6.83
C ALA A 394 0.37 -9.63 7.69
N THR A 395 1.00 -8.45 7.80
CA THR A 395 2.18 -8.27 8.64
C THR A 395 1.79 -8.27 10.13
N ALA A 396 0.61 -7.74 10.49
CA ALA A 396 0.16 -7.77 11.88
C ALA A 396 -0.11 -9.18 12.43
N ILE A 397 -0.32 -10.18 11.56
CA ILE A 397 -0.55 -11.58 11.95
C ILE A 397 0.73 -12.42 11.81
N TRP A 398 1.46 -12.28 10.70
CA TRP A 398 2.58 -13.18 10.34
C TRP A 398 3.94 -12.49 10.15
N GLY A 399 4.01 -11.17 10.36
CA GLY A 399 5.18 -10.33 10.04
C GLY A 399 6.17 -10.11 11.17
#